data_AF-A0A3Q2D8X6-F1
#
_entry.id   AF-A0A3Q2D8X6-F1
#
_cell.length_a   1.000
_cell.length_b   1.000
_cell.length_c   1.000
_cell.angle_alpha   90.00
_cell.angle_beta   90.00
_cell.angle_gamma   90.00
#
_symmetry.space_group_name_H-M   'P 1'
#
loop_
_entity.id
_entity.type
_entity.pdbx_description
1 polymer ?
#
loop_
_entity_poly.entity_id
_entity_poly.type
_entity_poly.pdbx_seq_one_letter_code
_entity_poly.pdbx_strand_id
1 'polypeptide(L)'
;MTALRLVQRMKRDWMHTGRRPSGLCGAALLVAARLHDFCRTIKEIVNVVKVCETTLRKRLTEFEDTPTSQLTIEEFMKVDLDQECDPPCFTSKTNNQRWVGYPRNCT
;
A
#
# COMPACT_ATOMS: atom_id res chain seq x y z
N MET A 1 -13.82 12.40 -3.35
CA MET A 1 -13.55 11.80 -2.02
C MET A 1 -12.86 10.44 -2.05
N THR A 2 -12.51 9.88 -3.21
CA THR A 2 -11.94 8.52 -3.36
C THR A 2 -10.63 8.30 -2.58
N ALA A 3 -9.71 9.27 -2.58
CA ALA A 3 -8.45 9.15 -1.86
C ALA A 3 -8.63 8.97 -0.34
N LEU A 4 -9.62 9.65 0.27
CA LEU A 4 -9.90 9.51 1.69
C LEU A 4 -10.46 8.12 2.02
N ARG A 5 -11.36 7.59 1.17
CA ARG A 5 -11.87 6.22 1.32
C ARG A 5 -10.75 5.19 1.19
N LEU A 6 -9.83 5.38 0.23
CA LEU A 6 -8.64 4.52 0.09
C LEU A 6 -7.79 4.54 1.37
N VAL A 7 -7.51 5.71 1.95
CA VAL A 7 -6.75 5.81 3.20
C VAL A 7 -7.48 5.13 4.36
N GLN A 8 -8.80 5.28 4.47
CA GLN A 8 -9.59 4.60 5.51
C GLN A 8 -9.51 3.08 5.37
N ARG A 9 -9.61 2.57 4.13
CA ARG A 9 -9.50 1.13 3.86
C ARG A 9 -8.09 0.60 4.14
N MET A 10 -7.06 1.28 3.64
CA MET A 10 -5.65 0.94 3.94
C MET A 10 -5.32 0.97 5.44
N LYS A 11 -6.02 1.81 6.22
CA LYS A 11 -5.90 1.80 7.68
C LYS A 11 -6.49 0.54 8.30
N ARG A 12 -7.66 0.09 7.81
CA ARG A 12 -8.34 -1.13 8.25
C ARG A 12 -7.58 -2.39 7.84
N ASP A 13 -6.88 -2.36 6.70
CA ASP A 13 -5.95 -3.41 6.26
C ASP A 13 -4.58 -3.34 6.97
N TRP A 14 -4.49 -2.67 8.12
CA TRP A 14 -3.30 -2.57 8.98
C TRP A 14 -2.01 -2.09 8.28
N MET A 15 -2.11 -1.46 7.10
CA MET A 15 -0.94 -1.03 6.32
C MET A 15 -0.18 0.14 6.94
N HIS A 16 -0.81 0.85 7.88
CA HIS A 16 -0.25 2.06 8.51
C HIS A 16 0.50 1.78 9.82
N THR A 17 0.21 0.67 10.48
CA THR A 17 0.66 0.39 11.85
C THR A 17 2.18 0.27 11.92
N GLY A 18 2.82 1.10 12.76
CA GLY A 18 4.28 1.14 12.92
C GLY A 18 5.04 1.73 11.72
N ARG A 19 4.37 2.40 10.78
CA ARG A 19 4.96 2.86 9.53
C ARG A 19 4.61 4.32 9.22
N ARG A 20 5.40 4.98 8.36
CA ARG A 20 5.23 6.41 8.06
C ARG A 20 3.92 6.67 7.29
N PRO A 21 2.99 7.51 7.80
CA PRO A 21 1.68 7.72 7.19
C PRO A 21 1.76 8.52 5.88
N SER A 22 2.77 9.39 5.72
CA SER A 22 2.97 10.18 4.50
C SER A 22 2.98 9.27 3.26
N GLY A 23 3.77 8.19 3.28
CA GLY A 23 3.88 7.27 2.14
C GLY A 23 2.57 6.55 1.82
N LEU A 24 1.73 6.31 2.83
CA LEU A 24 0.39 5.73 2.63
C LEU A 24 -0.54 6.72 1.93
N CYS A 25 -0.56 7.98 2.37
CA CYS A 25 -1.33 9.04 1.73
C CYS A 25 -0.90 9.27 0.28
N GLY A 26 0.41 9.22 0.00
CA GLY A 26 0.92 9.33 -1.36
C GLY A 26 0.48 8.18 -2.26
N ALA A 27 0.46 6.95 -1.74
CA ALA A 27 -0.02 5.79 -2.48
C ALA A 27 -1.52 5.92 -2.80
N ALA A 28 -2.32 6.29 -1.80
CA ALA A 28 -3.75 6.55 -1.99
C ALA A 28 -4.02 7.68 -3.01
N LEU A 29 -3.20 8.74 -3.00
CA LEU A 29 -3.31 9.83 -3.96
C LEU A 29 -3.03 9.36 -5.40
N LEU A 30 -1.98 8.54 -5.58
CA LEU A 30 -1.62 8.02 -6.90
C LEU A 30 -2.69 7.06 -7.44
N VAL A 31 -3.19 6.16 -6.59
CA VAL A 31 -4.27 5.23 -6.96
C VAL A 31 -5.51 6.02 -7.33
N ALA A 32 -5.96 6.95 -6.49
CA ALA A 32 -7.10 7.80 -6.80
C ALA A 32 -6.91 8.58 -8.11
N ALA A 33 -5.73 9.14 -8.37
CA ALA A 33 -5.45 9.83 -9.62
C ALA A 33 -5.65 8.91 -10.83
N ARG A 34 -5.17 7.67 -10.79
CA ARG A 34 -5.38 6.67 -11.86
C ARG A 34 -6.84 6.27 -12.04
N LEU A 35 -7.60 6.16 -10.95
CA LEU A 35 -9.03 5.82 -11.02
C LEU A 35 -9.88 6.94 -11.67
N HIS A 36 -9.38 8.17 -11.71
CA HIS A 36 -10.07 9.33 -12.32
C HIS A 36 -9.40 9.78 -13.63
N ASP A 37 -8.66 8.89 -14.30
CA ASP A 37 -7.91 9.16 -15.54
C ASP A 37 -6.96 10.39 -15.46
N PHE A 38 -6.49 10.69 -14.25
CA PHE A 38 -5.57 11.78 -13.99
C PHE A 38 -4.14 11.26 -13.91
N CYS A 39 -3.43 11.38 -15.02
CA CYS A 39 -2.06 10.91 -15.13
C CYS A 39 -1.09 11.80 -14.34
N ARG A 40 -0.60 11.28 -13.21
CA ARG A 40 0.49 11.87 -12.43
C ARG A 40 1.67 10.93 -12.31
N THR A 41 2.87 11.51 -12.32
CA THR A 41 4.10 10.75 -12.18
C THR A 41 4.40 10.47 -10.71
N ILE A 42 5.08 9.36 -10.44
CA ILE A 42 5.54 9.02 -9.08
C ILE A 42 6.44 10.13 -8.51
N LYS A 43 7.27 10.76 -9.35
CA LYS A 43 8.18 11.84 -8.96
C LYS A 43 7.43 13.07 -8.43
N GLU A 44 6.36 13.49 -9.11
CA GLU A 44 5.52 14.61 -8.65
C GLU A 44 4.94 14.34 -7.26
N ILE A 45 4.41 13.14 -7.03
CA ILE A 45 3.81 12.77 -5.74
C ILE A 45 4.88 12.68 -4.64
N VAL A 46 6.02 12.07 -4.93
CA VAL A 46 7.16 12.00 -4.00
C VAL A 46 7.60 13.40 -3.56
N ASN A 47 7.63 14.37 -4.48
CA ASN A 47 8.00 15.73 -4.16
C ASN A 47 7.01 16.41 -3.20
N VAL A 48 5.72 16.09 -3.28
CA VAL A 48 4.69 16.63 -2.37
C VAL A 48 4.73 15.93 -1.01
N VAL A 49 4.80 14.60 -1.00
CA VAL A 49 4.60 13.75 0.18
C VAL A 49 5.90 13.56 1.00
N LYS A 50 7.05 13.94 0.42
CA LYS A 50 8.38 13.91 1.06
C LYS A 50 8.75 12.51 1.57
N VAL A 51 8.63 11.52 0.69
CA VAL A 51 9.02 10.11 0.91
C VAL A 51 9.84 9.59 -0.27
N CYS A 52 10.69 8.59 -0.06
CA CYS A 52 11.45 7.99 -1.17
C CYS A 52 10.53 7.28 -2.16
N GLU A 53 10.90 7.30 -3.45
CA GLU A 53 10.18 6.58 -4.52
C GLU A 53 10.07 5.08 -4.23
N THR A 54 11.14 4.48 -3.72
CA THR A 54 11.15 3.06 -3.33
C THR A 54 10.14 2.76 -2.22
N THR A 55 9.96 3.67 -1.27
CA THR A 55 8.96 3.55 -0.21
C THR A 55 7.55 3.61 -0.79
N LEU A 56 7.28 4.55 -1.70
CA LEU A 56 5.98 4.67 -2.36
C LEU A 56 5.63 3.41 -3.16
N ARG A 57 6.58 2.90 -3.95
CA ARG A 57 6.41 1.65 -4.72
C ARG A 57 6.10 0.46 -3.82
N LYS A 58 6.83 0.30 -2.71
CA LYS A 58 6.53 -0.76 -1.72
C LYS A 58 5.09 -0.68 -1.20
N ARG A 59 4.57 0.52 -0.96
CA ARG A 59 3.18 0.70 -0.50
C ARG A 59 2.14 0.33 -1.55
N LEU A 60 2.44 0.59 -2.82
CA LEU A 60 1.55 0.21 -3.93
C LEU A 60 1.51 -1.31 -4.09
N THR A 61 2.67 -1.98 -4.00
CA THR A 61 2.73 -3.45 -4.04
C THR A 61 1.97 -4.07 -2.86
N GLU A 62 2.16 -3.55 -1.65
CA GLU A 62 1.38 -4.04 -0.49
C GLU A 62 -0.13 -3.81 -0.66
N PHE A 63 -0.54 -2.75 -1.35
CA PHE A 63 -1.96 -2.50 -1.64
C PHE A 63 -2.48 -3.47 -2.69
N GLU A 64 -1.68 -3.79 -3.71
CA GLU A 64 -2.01 -4.78 -4.74
C GLU A 64 -2.33 -6.16 -4.13
N ASP A 65 -1.63 -6.55 -3.06
CA ASP A 65 -1.86 -7.80 -2.34
C ASP A 65 -3.16 -7.83 -1.50
N THR A 66 -3.86 -6.70 -1.34
CA THR A 66 -5.13 -6.64 -0.58
C THR A 66 -6.33 -6.96 -1.48
N PRO A 67 -7.44 -7.53 -0.94
CA PRO A 67 -8.64 -7.80 -1.73
C PRO A 67 -9.29 -6.53 -2.29
N THR A 68 -9.02 -5.37 -1.67
CA THR A 68 -9.46 -4.05 -2.14
C THR A 68 -8.93 -3.72 -3.54
N SER A 69 -7.75 -4.22 -3.91
CA SER A 69 -7.12 -3.90 -5.21
C SER A 69 -7.87 -4.48 -6.40
N GLN A 70 -8.66 -5.54 -6.18
CA GLN A 70 -9.37 -6.28 -7.22
C GLN A 70 -10.74 -5.68 -7.55
N LEU A 71 -11.21 -4.72 -6.74
CA LEU A 71 -12.51 -4.08 -6.93
C LEU A 71 -12.47 -3.05 -8.06
N THR A 72 -13.56 -2.96 -8.80
CA THR A 72 -13.79 -1.83 -9.71
C THR A 72 -14.05 -0.55 -8.93
N ILE A 73 -13.89 0.61 -9.60
CA ILE A 73 -14.14 1.92 -8.98
C ILE A 73 -15.57 2.02 -8.44
N GLU A 74 -16.54 1.48 -9.17
CA GLU A 74 -17.96 1.53 -8.78
C GLU A 74 -18.24 0.69 -7.55
N GLU A 75 -17.67 -0.53 -7.49
CA GLU A 75 -17.79 -1.42 -6.35
C GLU A 75 -17.11 -0.84 -5.12
N PHE A 76 -15.90 -0.30 -5.27
CA PHE A 76 -15.15 0.33 -4.19
C PHE A 76 -15.90 1.52 -3.56
N MET A 77 -16.70 2.24 -4.34
CA MET A 77 -17.47 3.38 -3.83
C MET A 77 -18.79 2.96 -3.16
N LYS A 78 -19.29 1.75 -3.42
CA LYS A 78 -20.57 1.25 -2.90
C LYS A 78 -20.40 0.30 -1.72
N VAL A 79 -19.32 -0.49 -1.71
CA VAL A 79 -19.11 -1.60 -0.78
C VAL A 79 -17.94 -1.28 0.14
N ASP A 80 -18.19 -1.33 1.45
CA ASP A 80 -17.13 -1.40 2.44
C ASP A 80 -16.88 -2.89 2.74
N LEU A 81 -15.70 -3.40 2.39
CA LEU A 81 -15.31 -4.77 2.71
C LEU A 81 -15.11 -4.92 4.23
N ASP A 82 -15.65 -5.99 4.82
CA ASP A 82 -15.46 -6.33 6.23
C ASP A 82 -14.15 -7.07 6.51
N GLN A 83 -13.63 -7.77 5.49
CA GLN A 83 -12.41 -8.55 5.61
C GLN A 83 -11.21 -7.65 5.87
N GLU A 84 -10.42 -7.95 6.90
CA GLU A 84 -9.19 -7.25 7.24
C GLU A 84 -7.98 -8.06 6.81
N CYS A 85 -6.90 -7.39 6.44
CA CYS A 85 -5.62 -8.02 6.15
C CYS A 85 -4.64 -7.85 7.31
N ASP A 86 -3.79 -8.86 7.51
CA ASP A 86 -2.68 -8.78 8.45
C ASP A 86 -1.65 -7.73 8.03
N PRO A 87 -0.96 -7.09 8.98
CA PRO A 87 0.06 -6.12 8.65
C PRO A 87 1.22 -6.78 7.87
N PRO A 88 1.90 -6.05 6.98
CA PRO A 88 2.90 -6.64 6.08
C PRO A 88 4.08 -7.33 6.78
N CYS A 89 4.35 -7.07 8.06
CA CYS A 89 5.38 -7.78 8.83
C CYS A 89 5.05 -9.27 9.07
N PHE A 90 3.78 -9.66 8.99
CA PHE A 90 3.34 -11.06 9.09
C PHE A 90 3.41 -11.78 7.74
N THR A 91 3.19 -11.06 6.63
CA THR A 91 3.18 -11.63 5.28
C THR A 91 4.55 -11.63 4.59
N SER A 92 5.47 -10.73 4.98
CA SER A 92 6.79 -10.58 4.34
C SER A 92 7.79 -11.73 4.57
N LYS A 93 7.43 -12.77 5.35
CA LYS A 93 8.28 -13.96 5.56
C LYS A 93 8.23 -14.99 4.43
N THR A 94 7.25 -14.94 3.55
CA THR A 94 7.05 -15.98 2.52
C THR A 94 7.99 -15.83 1.32
N ASN A 95 8.42 -14.60 0.98
CA ASN A 95 9.19 -14.34 -0.25
C ASN A 95 10.72 -14.23 -0.04
N ASN A 96 11.21 -14.48 1.19
CA ASN A 96 12.62 -14.37 1.54
C ASN A 96 13.33 -15.74 1.65
N GLN A 97 12.79 -16.81 1.04
CA GLN A 97 13.50 -18.09 0.86
C GLN A 97 14.56 -18.07 -0.27
N ARG A 98 14.99 -16.88 -0.70
CA ARG A 98 16.11 -16.72 -1.65
C ARG A 98 17.43 -16.31 -1.00
N TRP A 99 17.54 -16.40 0.33
CA TRP A 99 18.84 -16.33 1.02
C TRP A 99 19.53 -17.70 0.94
N VAL A 100 20.21 -17.92 -0.17
CA VAL A 100 21.26 -18.94 -0.26
C VAL A 100 22.40 -18.48 0.66
N GLY A 101 22.61 -19.20 1.76
CA GLY A 101 23.87 -19.24 2.50
C GLY A 101 24.21 -18.01 3.36
N TYR A 102 23.77 -18.01 4.62
CA TYR A 102 24.62 -17.55 5.72
C TYR A 102 24.24 -18.32 7.00
N PRO A 103 25.19 -18.93 7.72
CA PRO A 103 24.88 -19.67 8.93
C PRO A 103 24.36 -18.71 9.99
N ARG A 104 23.19 -19.05 10.54
CA ARG A 104 22.59 -18.37 11.69
C ARG A 104 23.37 -18.74 12.94
N ASN A 105 24.35 -17.92 13.30
CA ASN A 105 24.88 -17.91 14.66
C ASN A 105 24.42 -16.61 15.33
N CYS A 106 23.27 -16.69 16.00
CA CYS A 106 22.87 -15.78 17.05
C CYS A 106 22.30 -16.66 18.16
N THR A 107 23.01 -16.62 19.29
CA THR A 107 23.04 -17.52 20.48
C THR A 107 23.79 -18.82 20.27
#